data_AF-A0A9W6F9C9-F1
#
_entry.id   AF-A0A9W6F9C9-F1
#
_cell.length_a   1.000
_cell.length_b   1.000
_cell.length_c   1.000
_cell.angle_alpha   90.00
_cell.angle_beta   90.00
_cell.angle_gamma   90.00
#
_symmetry.space_group_name_H-M   'P 1'
#
loop_
_entity.id
_entity.type
_entity.pdbx_description
1 polymer ?
#
loop_
_entity_poly.entity_id
_entity_poly.type
_entity_poly.pdbx_seq_one_letter_code
_entity_poly.pdbx_strand_id
1 'polypeptide(L)'
;MLPKLGGVLRSHCWKLSLVFTKPALSLIHPVVCWWDLSGRAKAATVGQAQTTSSVGCPVNDVSQVPGQQPGQVPGQAPCTPYTNNCGGCNPDHVSRAAVSLVWLRQFVAKHRVAERNLTTEELTEQIVMPLTKGGKCRLTQLLLDDPDQAQHVSQGRPFYFISHAWSRPFMETLAMVERHFAPDNQEIWRRSADGQQALPVLDAANVFMWFDMFAINQHKPLQSGDLPTLGEAVRNAEGTFMVLDRAGTPLKRIWCLYEAWQSSMAGPGKLRILSYGIDFEDLKQVCA
;
A
#
# COMPACT_ATOMS: atom_id res chain seq x y z
N MET A 1 -37.82 -12.57 28.92
CA MET A 1 -37.27 -11.21 29.13
C MET A 1 -35.83 -11.20 28.63
N LEU A 2 -35.58 -10.54 27.50
CA LEU A 2 -34.25 -10.33 26.92
C LEU A 2 -34.02 -8.81 26.87
N PRO A 3 -32.85 -8.28 27.25
CA PRO A 3 -32.61 -6.85 27.23
C PRO A 3 -32.34 -6.36 25.80
N LYS A 4 -33.01 -5.26 25.44
CA LYS A 4 -32.76 -4.48 24.22
C LYS A 4 -31.42 -3.77 24.34
N LEU A 5 -30.46 -4.11 23.48
CA LEU A 5 -29.27 -3.28 23.23
C LEU A 5 -29.60 -2.26 22.14
N GLY A 6 -29.93 -1.04 22.55
CA GLY A 6 -29.99 0.13 21.67
C GLY A 6 -28.58 0.66 21.44
N GLY A 7 -28.02 0.38 20.26
CA GLY A 7 -26.76 0.95 19.79
C GLY A 7 -27.01 1.90 18.62
N VAL A 8 -26.66 3.17 18.80
CA VAL A 8 -26.69 4.20 17.75
C VAL A 8 -25.65 3.84 16.68
N LEU A 9 -26.12 3.46 15.49
CA LEU A 9 -25.30 3.36 14.28
C LEU A 9 -24.80 4.76 13.91
N ARG A 10 -23.57 5.09 14.28
CA ARG A 10 -22.87 6.25 13.70
C ARG A 10 -22.47 5.88 12.27
N SER A 11 -23.19 6.44 11.30
CA SER A 11 -22.84 6.42 9.89
C SER A 11 -21.44 7.02 9.70
N HIS A 12 -20.44 6.18 9.44
CA HIS A 12 -19.13 6.64 9.02
C HIS A 12 -19.21 7.02 7.55
N CYS A 13 -18.89 8.27 7.25
CA CYS A 13 -18.84 8.82 5.90
C CYS A 13 -17.54 8.35 5.25
N TRP A 14 -17.63 7.46 4.26
CA TRP A 14 -16.49 6.95 3.51
C TRP A 14 -16.04 8.00 2.48
N LYS A 15 -14.75 8.33 2.45
CA LYS A 15 -14.14 9.05 1.31
C LYS A 15 -13.32 8.05 0.51
N LEU A 16 -13.84 7.69 -0.66
CA LEU A 16 -13.12 6.92 -1.67
C LEU A 16 -12.40 7.93 -2.59
N SER A 17 -11.07 7.89 -2.63
CA SER A 17 -10.28 8.71 -3.56
C SER A 17 -10.03 7.92 -4.83
N LEU A 18 -10.79 8.19 -5.89
CA LEU A 18 -10.55 7.69 -7.24
C LEU A 18 -9.71 8.72 -8.00
N VAL A 19 -8.54 8.33 -8.50
CA VAL A 19 -7.68 9.18 -9.35
C VAL A 19 -7.82 8.68 -10.79
N PHE A 20 -8.45 9.48 -11.65
CA PHE A 20 -8.54 9.22 -13.09
C PHE A 20 -7.51 10.07 -13.83
N THR A 21 -6.64 9.44 -14.62
CA THR A 21 -5.78 10.15 -15.58
C THR A 21 -6.38 10.01 -16.98
N LYS A 22 -6.79 11.14 -17.58
CA LYS A 22 -7.14 11.21 -19.01
C LYS A 22 -5.87 11.39 -19.84
N PRO A 23 -5.81 10.88 -21.09
CA PRO A 23 -4.72 11.20 -22.00
C PRO A 23 -4.80 12.69 -22.39
N ALA A 24 -3.64 13.32 -22.49
CA ALA A 24 -3.46 14.74 -22.71
C ALA A 24 -4.17 15.25 -23.98
N LEU A 25 -4.96 16.32 -23.82
CA LEU A 25 -5.03 17.49 -24.70
C LEU A 25 -5.92 18.57 -24.03
N SER A 26 -5.39 19.79 -23.94
CA SER A 26 -5.98 21.06 -23.47
C SER A 26 -5.94 21.40 -21.96
N LEU A 27 -5.40 22.61 -21.70
CA LEU A 27 -5.33 23.33 -20.42
C LEU A 27 -6.73 23.60 -19.87
N ILE A 28 -7.12 22.91 -18.79
CA ILE A 28 -8.25 23.31 -17.95
C ILE A 28 -7.85 23.07 -16.48
N HIS A 29 -8.07 24.08 -15.63
CA HIS A 29 -7.82 24.03 -14.19
C HIS A 29 -8.50 22.81 -13.54
N PRO A 30 -7.89 22.21 -12.49
CA PRO A 30 -8.48 21.06 -11.81
C PRO A 30 -9.82 21.45 -11.17
N VAL A 31 -10.88 20.73 -11.52
CA VAL A 31 -12.20 20.81 -10.88
C VAL A 31 -12.28 19.72 -9.81
N VAL A 32 -12.45 20.12 -8.56
CA VAL A 32 -12.71 19.18 -7.45
C VAL A 32 -14.23 19.04 -7.31
N CYS A 33 -14.77 17.87 -7.65
CA CYS A 33 -16.19 17.57 -7.46
C CYS A 33 -16.40 16.83 -6.13
N TRP A 34 -17.36 17.30 -5.33
CA TRP A 34 -17.80 16.64 -4.11
C TRP A 34 -19.20 16.08 -4.32
N TRP A 35 -19.45 14.89 -3.77
CA TRP A 35 -20.79 14.28 -3.73
C TRP A 35 -21.25 14.18 -2.29
N ASP A 36 -22.45 14.69 -2.03
CA ASP A 36 -23.25 14.39 -0.84
C ASP A 36 -24.16 13.18 -1.15
N LEU A 37 -24.53 12.43 -0.12
CA LEU A 37 -25.44 11.27 -0.14
C LEU A 37 -26.83 11.57 -0.74
N SER A 38 -27.13 12.82 -1.08
CA SER A 38 -28.33 13.24 -1.81
C SER A 38 -28.22 13.20 -3.35
N GLY A 39 -27.07 12.80 -3.92
CA GLY A 39 -26.93 12.57 -5.36
C GLY A 39 -26.98 13.83 -6.25
N ARG A 40 -26.78 15.03 -5.68
CA ARG A 40 -26.70 16.28 -6.45
C ARG A 40 -25.26 16.82 -6.48
N ALA A 41 -24.74 17.01 -7.69
CA ALA A 41 -23.46 17.66 -7.92
C ALA A 41 -23.57 19.17 -7.62
N LYS A 42 -22.64 19.71 -6.83
CA LYS A 42 -22.37 21.16 -6.74
C LYS A 42 -20.93 21.41 -7.19
N ALA A 43 -20.77 22.25 -8.20
CA ALA A 43 -19.47 22.76 -8.62
C ALA A 43 -19.19 24.07 -7.87
N ALA A 44 -17.96 24.23 -7.36
CA ALA A 44 -17.47 25.51 -6.89
C ALA A 44 -16.18 25.85 -7.65
N THR A 45 -16.18 27.00 -8.31
CA THR A 45 -14.99 27.58 -8.94
C THR A 45 -14.12 28.17 -7.84
N VAL A 46 -12.81 27.89 -7.85
CA VAL A 46 -11.87 28.53 -6.93
C VAL A 46 -11.74 30.00 -7.32
N GLY A 47 -12.40 30.88 -6.58
CA GLY A 47 -12.29 32.33 -6.75
C GLY A 47 -13.31 33.10 -5.92
N GLN A 48 -12.80 33.82 -4.92
CA GLN A 48 -13.44 34.87 -4.11
C GLN A 48 -14.31 34.44 -2.90
N ALA A 49 -13.76 34.66 -1.71
CA ALA A 49 -14.44 35.31 -0.58
C ALA A 49 -13.34 35.73 0.42
N GLN A 50 -13.00 37.02 0.46
CA GLN A 50 -13.56 38.05 1.35
C GLN A 50 -12.90 38.06 2.73
N THR A 51 -12.17 39.16 2.95
CA THR A 51 -11.64 39.66 4.21
C THR A 51 -12.76 39.94 5.21
N THR A 52 -12.69 39.34 6.40
CA THR A 52 -13.34 39.87 7.60
C THR A 52 -12.37 39.79 8.77
N SER A 53 -12.26 40.94 9.44
CA SER A 53 -11.33 41.31 10.50
C SER A 53 -11.85 41.01 11.91
N SER A 54 -10.93 41.15 12.88
CA SER A 54 -11.11 41.27 14.35
C SER A 54 -11.47 39.96 15.06
N VAL A 55 -10.93 39.58 16.23
CA VAL A 55 -10.59 40.25 17.51
C VAL A 55 -9.52 39.33 18.17
N GLY A 56 -8.37 39.73 18.72
CA GLY A 56 -8.12 40.69 19.81
C GLY A 56 -8.04 39.97 21.18
N CYS A 57 -6.98 40.22 21.95
CA CYS A 57 -6.73 39.92 23.39
C CYS A 57 -5.68 38.83 23.71
N PRO A 58 -4.95 38.94 24.85
CA PRO A 58 -3.89 39.92 25.06
C PRO A 58 -2.57 39.27 25.54
N VAL A 59 -1.47 39.97 25.31
CA VAL A 59 -0.17 39.72 25.96
C VAL A 59 -0.04 40.69 27.12
N ASN A 60 0.33 40.21 28.30
CA ASN A 60 1.05 40.92 29.38
C ASN A 60 1.74 39.84 30.22
N ASP A 61 3.06 39.74 30.21
CA ASP A 61 4.06 40.58 30.89
C ASP A 61 4.33 40.09 32.33
N VAL A 62 5.50 39.49 32.53
CA VAL A 62 6.20 39.52 33.82
C VAL A 62 7.68 39.76 33.54
N SER A 63 8.11 40.94 33.99
CA SER A 63 9.47 41.43 33.98
C SER A 63 10.26 40.90 35.19
N GLN A 64 11.46 40.39 34.91
CA GLN A 64 12.74 40.42 35.67
C GLN A 64 12.84 39.95 37.13
N VAL A 65 13.70 38.94 37.37
CA VAL A 65 14.81 38.92 38.36
C VAL A 65 15.98 38.07 37.80
N PRO A 66 17.27 38.45 37.99
CA PRO A 66 18.41 37.90 37.24
C PRO A 66 19.16 36.76 37.96
N GLY A 67 19.78 35.89 37.16
CA GLY A 67 20.86 35.01 37.61
C GLY A 67 20.41 33.62 38.04
N GLN A 68 20.19 32.72 37.08
CA GLN A 68 20.30 31.27 37.26
C GLN A 68 20.40 30.60 35.88
N GLN A 69 21.50 29.89 35.63
CA GLN A 69 21.62 28.99 34.48
C GLN A 69 20.63 27.84 34.65
N PRO A 70 19.71 27.58 33.71
CA PRO A 70 18.87 26.39 33.78
C PRO A 70 19.54 25.23 33.02
N GLY A 71 19.53 24.08 33.68
CA GLY A 71 20.14 22.84 33.26
C GLY A 71 19.63 22.29 31.94
N GLN A 72 20.49 21.44 31.37
CA GLN A 72 20.19 20.54 30.28
C GLN A 72 18.94 19.72 30.58
N VAL A 73 17.90 19.92 29.77
CA VAL A 73 16.80 18.98 29.63
C VAL A 73 17.27 17.86 28.69
N PRO A 74 17.21 16.57 29.08
CA PRO A 74 17.62 15.49 28.21
C PRO A 74 16.70 15.43 26.98
N GLY A 75 17.33 15.34 25.81
CA GLY A 75 16.71 15.57 24.51
C GLY A 75 15.56 14.63 24.17
N GLN A 76 14.52 15.20 23.57
CA GLN A 76 13.65 14.49 22.66
C GLN A 76 14.13 14.79 21.24
N ALA A 77 14.83 13.82 20.66
CA ALA A 77 15.09 13.81 19.23
C ALA A 77 13.76 13.71 18.46
N PRO A 78 13.66 14.31 17.26
CA PRO A 78 12.51 14.11 16.39
C PRO A 78 12.38 12.62 16.07
N CYS A 79 11.16 12.09 16.08
CA CYS A 79 10.88 10.74 15.60
C CYS A 79 11.25 10.67 14.11
N THR A 80 12.44 10.16 13.81
CA THR A 80 12.75 9.61 12.50
C THR A 80 12.09 8.22 12.43
N PRO A 81 11.31 7.87 11.38
CA PRO A 81 10.59 6.60 11.39
C PRO A 81 11.49 5.38 11.13
N TYR A 82 12.80 5.56 10.97
CA TYR A 82 13.68 4.53 10.43
C TYR A 82 15.05 4.54 11.10
N THR A 83 15.09 4.19 12.38
CA THR A 83 16.30 3.64 12.99
C THR A 83 15.99 2.32 13.68
N ASN A 84 16.70 1.30 13.21
CA ASN A 84 16.65 -0.08 13.66
C ASN A 84 16.96 -0.16 15.16
N ASN A 85 15.95 -0.46 16.00
CA ASN A 85 16.16 -1.05 17.33
C ASN A 85 14.86 -1.54 18.00
N CYS A 86 14.02 -2.28 17.26
CA CYS A 86 13.04 -3.15 17.91
C CYS A 86 13.73 -4.49 18.24
N GLY A 87 14.45 -4.53 19.36
CA GLY A 87 14.95 -5.79 19.93
C GLY A 87 13.76 -6.71 20.19
N GLY A 88 13.61 -7.75 19.37
CA GLY A 88 12.47 -8.68 19.43
C GLY A 88 11.87 -9.07 18.07
N CYS A 89 12.31 -8.46 16.96
CA CYS A 89 11.78 -8.82 15.64
C CYS A 89 12.29 -10.19 15.21
N ASN A 90 11.40 -11.19 15.17
CA ASN A 90 11.69 -12.50 14.58
C ASN A 90 12.19 -12.31 13.13
N PRO A 91 13.43 -12.70 12.77
CA PRO A 91 13.95 -12.57 11.41
C PRO A 91 13.11 -13.36 10.39
N ASP A 92 12.40 -14.39 10.85
CA ASP A 92 11.51 -15.21 10.02
C ASP A 92 10.16 -14.53 9.74
N HIS A 93 9.90 -13.38 10.36
CA HIS A 93 8.59 -12.75 10.29
C HIS A 93 8.18 -12.44 8.84
N VAL A 94 6.94 -12.78 8.50
CA VAL A 94 6.43 -12.72 7.13
C VAL A 94 6.47 -11.31 6.54
N SER A 95 6.37 -10.27 7.37
CA SER A 95 6.44 -8.87 6.95
C SER A 95 7.83 -8.45 6.44
N ARG A 96 8.86 -9.31 6.58
CA ARG A 96 10.21 -9.05 6.08
C ARG A 96 10.49 -9.71 4.72
N ALA A 97 9.51 -10.44 4.17
CA ALA A 97 9.64 -11.31 3.02
C ALA A 97 9.17 -10.68 1.68
N ALA A 98 9.33 -9.37 1.52
CA ALA A 98 9.10 -8.69 0.25
C ALA A 98 10.37 -8.67 -0.62
N VAL A 99 10.21 -8.75 -1.95
CA VAL A 99 11.32 -8.73 -2.93
C VAL A 99 11.36 -7.40 -3.68
N SER A 100 12.55 -6.96 -4.10
CA SER A 100 12.69 -5.68 -4.81
C SER A 100 12.19 -5.76 -6.26
N LEU A 101 11.76 -4.62 -6.82
CA LEU A 101 11.32 -4.53 -8.21
C LEU A 101 12.44 -4.90 -9.19
N VAL A 102 13.69 -4.51 -8.89
CA VAL A 102 14.86 -4.92 -9.68
C VAL A 102 14.99 -6.43 -9.73
N TRP A 103 14.86 -7.11 -8.59
CA TRP A 103 14.94 -8.57 -8.56
C TRP A 103 13.81 -9.24 -9.31
N LEU A 104 12.58 -8.71 -9.18
CA LEU A 104 11.43 -9.23 -9.92
C LEU A 104 11.64 -9.18 -11.44
N ARG A 105 12.20 -8.07 -11.95
CA ARG A 105 12.56 -7.95 -13.37
C ARG A 105 13.58 -9.01 -13.80
N GLN A 106 14.62 -9.20 -13.00
CA GLN A 106 15.65 -10.20 -13.26
C GLN A 106 15.06 -11.62 -13.22
N PHE A 107 14.19 -11.89 -12.25
CA PHE A 107 13.53 -13.17 -12.07
C PHE A 107 12.62 -13.51 -13.27
N VAL A 108 11.75 -12.59 -13.69
CA VAL A 108 10.86 -12.85 -14.83
C VAL A 108 11.62 -13.01 -16.15
N ALA A 109 12.72 -12.27 -16.33
CA ALA A 109 13.59 -12.41 -17.49
C ALA A 109 14.34 -13.76 -17.47
N LYS A 110 14.98 -14.11 -16.34
CA LYS A 110 15.71 -15.37 -16.16
C LYS A 110 14.84 -16.59 -16.45
N HIS A 111 13.58 -16.54 -16.02
CA HIS A 111 12.63 -17.66 -16.15
C HIS A 111 11.72 -17.55 -17.37
N ARG A 112 11.93 -16.55 -18.25
CA ARG A 112 11.17 -16.36 -19.49
C ARG A 112 9.66 -16.33 -19.27
N VAL A 113 9.24 -15.66 -18.19
CA VAL A 113 7.84 -15.66 -17.73
C VAL A 113 6.93 -14.99 -18.76
N ALA A 114 7.41 -13.90 -19.39
CA ALA A 114 6.67 -13.19 -20.43
C ALA A 114 6.42 -14.04 -21.68
N GLU A 115 7.44 -14.75 -22.16
CA GLU A 115 7.35 -15.60 -23.35
C GLU A 115 6.41 -16.79 -23.14
N ARG A 116 6.34 -17.28 -21.89
CA ARG A 116 5.48 -18.40 -21.49
C ARG A 116 4.07 -17.97 -21.09
N ASN A 117 3.84 -16.67 -20.92
CA ASN A 117 2.58 -16.07 -20.45
C ASN A 117 2.00 -16.76 -19.20
N LEU A 118 2.87 -17.07 -18.22
CA LEU A 118 2.43 -17.82 -17.04
C LEU A 118 1.51 -16.97 -16.16
N THR A 119 0.44 -17.60 -15.67
CA THR A 119 -0.32 -17.11 -14.52
C THR A 119 0.52 -17.15 -13.24
N THR A 120 0.10 -16.45 -12.18
CA THR A 120 0.76 -16.59 -10.86
C THR A 120 0.72 -18.03 -10.36
N GLU A 121 -0.40 -18.74 -10.56
CA GLU A 121 -0.54 -20.16 -10.21
C GLU A 121 0.52 -21.01 -10.92
N GLU A 122 0.60 -20.92 -12.25
CA GLU A 122 1.57 -21.65 -13.04
C GLU A 122 3.02 -21.24 -12.73
N LEU A 123 3.29 -19.95 -12.49
CA LEU A 123 4.59 -19.47 -12.06
C LEU A 123 5.00 -20.10 -10.73
N THR A 124 4.05 -20.23 -9.81
CA THR A 124 4.26 -20.84 -8.50
C THR A 124 4.59 -22.32 -8.65
N GLU A 125 3.77 -23.07 -9.38
CA GLU A 125 3.92 -24.52 -9.54
C GLU A 125 5.14 -24.91 -10.40
N GLN A 126 5.40 -24.17 -11.48
CA GLN A 126 6.41 -24.54 -12.47
C GLN A 126 7.79 -23.98 -12.17
N ILE A 127 7.91 -22.96 -11.31
CA ILE A 127 9.19 -22.30 -11.01
C ILE A 127 9.43 -22.20 -9.50
N VAL A 128 8.53 -21.57 -8.74
CA VAL A 128 8.77 -21.28 -7.31
C VAL A 128 8.88 -22.56 -6.48
N MET A 129 7.92 -23.48 -6.61
CA MET A 129 7.91 -24.74 -5.88
C MET A 129 9.11 -25.63 -6.23
N PRO A 130 9.50 -25.81 -7.51
CA PRO A 130 10.72 -26.52 -7.88
C PRO A 130 12.00 -25.92 -7.26
N LEU A 131 12.17 -24.59 -7.30
CA LEU A 131 13.34 -23.92 -6.71
C LEU A 131 13.42 -24.13 -5.20
N THR A 132 12.27 -24.13 -4.52
CA THR A 132 12.17 -24.24 -3.05
C THR A 132 12.04 -25.67 -2.53
N LYS A 133 11.97 -26.66 -3.42
CA LYS A 133 11.70 -28.07 -3.07
C LYS A 133 12.74 -28.66 -2.11
N GLY A 134 14.02 -28.33 -2.29
CA GLY A 134 15.11 -28.85 -1.46
C GLY A 134 14.99 -28.42 0.01
N GLY A 135 14.66 -27.14 0.24
CA GLY A 135 14.51 -26.57 1.58
C GLY A 135 13.10 -26.64 2.16
N LYS A 136 12.08 -26.92 1.34
CA LYS A 136 10.65 -26.82 1.69
C LYS A 136 10.33 -25.50 2.41
N CYS A 137 10.81 -24.40 1.83
CA CYS A 137 10.75 -23.06 2.41
C CYS A 137 10.10 -22.07 1.43
N ARG A 138 9.94 -20.82 1.86
CA ARG A 138 9.54 -19.70 1.00
C ARG A 138 10.72 -19.28 0.10
N LEU A 139 10.45 -18.72 -1.08
CA LEU A 139 11.52 -18.32 -2.00
C LEU A 139 12.41 -17.22 -1.42
N THR A 140 11.83 -16.27 -0.69
CA THR A 140 12.62 -15.21 -0.05
C THR A 140 13.60 -15.74 0.99
N GLN A 141 13.41 -16.94 1.54
CA GLN A 141 14.40 -17.56 2.43
C GLN A 141 15.66 -17.93 1.64
N LEU A 142 15.49 -18.55 0.47
CA LEU A 142 16.63 -18.87 -0.39
C LEU A 142 17.41 -17.62 -0.81
N LEU A 143 16.71 -16.51 -1.04
CA LEU A 143 17.36 -15.23 -1.37
C LEU A 143 18.11 -14.64 -0.17
N LEU A 144 17.64 -14.85 1.05
CA LEU A 144 18.35 -14.39 2.26
C LEU A 144 19.58 -15.26 2.56
N ASP A 145 19.50 -16.55 2.26
CA ASP A 145 20.59 -17.51 2.47
C ASP A 145 21.72 -17.35 1.42
N ASP A 146 21.43 -16.69 0.29
CA ASP A 146 22.40 -16.34 -0.75
C ASP A 146 22.93 -14.89 -0.54
N PRO A 147 24.21 -14.70 -0.18
CA PRO A 147 24.79 -13.37 0.08
C PRO A 147 24.66 -12.40 -1.08
N ASP A 148 24.69 -12.89 -2.33
CA ASP A 148 24.58 -12.05 -3.53
C ASP A 148 23.13 -11.62 -3.78
N GLN A 149 22.15 -12.31 -3.20
CA GLN A 149 20.73 -12.05 -3.39
C GLN A 149 20.06 -11.37 -2.19
N ALA A 150 20.64 -11.44 -0.99
CA ALA A 150 20.00 -10.97 0.24
C ALA A 150 19.55 -9.49 0.16
N GLN A 151 20.32 -8.64 -0.52
CA GLN A 151 20.00 -7.23 -0.78
C GLN A 151 18.67 -6.99 -1.48
N HIS A 152 18.14 -7.99 -2.19
CA HIS A 152 16.86 -7.94 -2.89
C HIS A 152 15.66 -8.24 -2.02
N VAL A 153 15.86 -8.69 -0.78
CA VAL A 153 14.79 -8.90 0.19
C VAL A 153 14.68 -7.66 1.09
N SER A 154 13.46 -7.26 1.44
CA SER A 154 13.22 -6.02 2.21
C SER A 154 13.97 -5.99 3.53
N GLN A 155 14.12 -7.13 4.22
CA GLN A 155 14.84 -7.25 5.49
C GLN A 155 14.35 -6.23 6.55
N GLY A 156 13.05 -5.94 6.56
CA GLY A 156 12.43 -4.95 7.47
C GLY A 156 12.37 -3.53 6.92
N ARG A 157 12.90 -3.28 5.71
CA ARG A 157 12.64 -2.05 4.97
C ARG A 157 11.14 -1.96 4.59
N PRO A 158 10.63 -0.75 4.37
CA PRO A 158 9.27 -0.53 3.90
C PRO A 158 8.95 -1.34 2.64
N PHE A 159 7.75 -1.90 2.59
CA PHE A 159 7.28 -2.70 1.47
C PHE A 159 5.80 -2.45 1.18
N TYR A 160 5.37 -2.83 -0.02
CA TYR A 160 3.99 -2.76 -0.48
C TYR A 160 3.43 -4.17 -0.64
N PHE A 161 2.21 -4.39 -0.15
CA PHE A 161 1.51 -5.67 -0.27
C PHE A 161 0.78 -5.75 -1.60
N ILE A 162 0.94 -6.83 -2.37
CA ILE A 162 0.28 -7.00 -3.66
C ILE A 162 -0.87 -8.01 -3.57
N SER A 163 -2.10 -7.50 -3.50
CA SER A 163 -3.32 -8.30 -3.51
C SER A 163 -3.74 -8.54 -4.96
N HIS A 164 -3.77 -9.80 -5.38
CA HIS A 164 -4.01 -10.17 -6.78
C HIS A 164 -4.64 -11.56 -6.92
N ALA A 165 -5.23 -11.84 -8.08
CA ALA A 165 -5.78 -13.15 -8.41
C ALA A 165 -4.71 -14.07 -9.01
N TRP A 166 -4.64 -15.31 -8.53
CA TRP A 166 -3.64 -16.28 -8.98
C TRP A 166 -3.81 -16.74 -10.43
N SER A 167 -5.05 -16.72 -10.92
CA SER A 167 -5.42 -17.08 -12.29
C SER A 167 -5.02 -16.04 -13.33
N ARG A 168 -4.43 -14.91 -12.94
CA ARG A 168 -4.04 -13.83 -13.84
C ARG A 168 -2.63 -14.06 -14.38
N PRO A 169 -2.35 -13.76 -15.67
CA PRO A 169 -0.99 -13.67 -16.19
C PRO A 169 -0.11 -12.76 -15.31
N PHE A 170 0.98 -13.29 -14.78
CA PHE A 170 1.80 -12.59 -13.79
C PHE A 170 2.41 -11.31 -14.37
N MET A 171 2.80 -11.34 -15.64
CA MET A 171 3.37 -10.17 -16.32
C MET A 171 2.40 -8.99 -16.41
N GLU A 172 1.10 -9.24 -16.47
CA GLU A 172 0.13 -8.14 -16.41
C GLU A 172 0.15 -7.51 -15.02
N THR A 173 0.11 -8.31 -13.94
CA THR A 173 0.22 -7.83 -12.57
C THR A 173 1.50 -7.00 -12.37
N LEU A 174 2.64 -7.50 -12.85
CA LEU A 174 3.91 -6.78 -12.77
C LEU A 174 3.88 -5.47 -13.55
N ALA A 175 3.41 -5.46 -14.80
CA ALA A 175 3.31 -4.26 -15.62
C ALA A 175 2.42 -3.18 -14.96
N MET A 176 1.36 -3.61 -14.27
CA MET A 176 0.47 -2.70 -13.55
C MET A 176 1.17 -2.00 -12.38
N VAL A 177 1.95 -2.77 -11.61
CA VAL A 177 2.73 -2.27 -10.49
C VAL A 177 3.90 -1.40 -10.99
N GLU A 178 4.61 -1.83 -12.03
CA GLU A 178 5.70 -1.05 -12.63
C GLU A 178 5.23 0.32 -13.10
N ARG A 179 4.07 0.37 -13.78
CA ARG A 179 3.49 1.63 -14.20
C ARG A 179 3.07 2.48 -12.99
N HIS A 180 2.52 1.89 -11.94
CA HIS A 180 2.21 2.63 -10.71
C HIS A 180 3.46 3.27 -10.07
N PHE A 181 4.60 2.59 -10.15
CA PHE A 181 5.90 3.10 -9.69
C PHE A 181 6.70 3.87 -10.76
N ALA A 182 6.12 4.23 -11.91
CA ALA A 182 6.79 5.16 -12.82
C ALA A 182 7.00 6.52 -12.12
N PRO A 183 8.12 7.23 -12.34
CA PRO A 183 8.43 8.49 -11.66
C PRO A 183 7.26 9.48 -11.64
N ASP A 184 6.70 9.78 -12.81
CA ASP A 184 5.58 10.72 -12.96
C ASP A 184 4.34 10.32 -12.15
N ASN A 185 4.08 9.01 -12.01
CA ASN A 185 2.97 8.53 -11.21
C ASN A 185 3.29 8.67 -9.70
N GLN A 186 4.51 8.34 -9.27
CA GLN A 186 4.93 8.48 -7.88
C GLN A 186 4.82 9.92 -7.39
N GLU A 187 5.18 10.91 -8.21
CA GLU A 187 5.04 12.33 -7.86
C GLU A 187 3.58 12.75 -7.54
N ILE A 188 2.61 12.05 -8.14
CA ILE A 188 1.20 12.29 -7.90
C ILE A 188 0.75 11.62 -6.60
N TRP A 189 1.02 10.33 -6.44
CA TRP A 189 0.39 9.52 -5.39
C TRP A 189 1.20 9.40 -4.10
N ARG A 190 2.53 9.54 -4.17
CA ARG A 190 3.45 9.35 -3.04
C ARG A 190 3.63 10.67 -2.29
N ARG A 191 2.82 10.87 -1.25
CA ARG A 191 2.76 12.11 -0.48
C ARG A 191 2.90 11.85 1.01
N SER A 192 3.30 12.89 1.74
CA SER A 192 3.26 12.92 3.20
C SER A 192 1.85 12.59 3.73
N ALA A 193 1.77 12.22 5.01
CA ALA A 193 0.50 11.82 5.64
C ALA A 193 -0.59 12.91 5.56
N ASP A 194 -0.20 14.18 5.52
CA ASP A 194 -1.09 15.35 5.34
C ASP A 194 -1.42 15.68 3.87
N GLY A 195 -0.83 14.93 2.92
CA GLY A 195 -1.00 15.11 1.48
C GLY A 195 -0.30 16.35 0.89
N GLN A 196 0.38 17.15 1.70
CA GLN A 196 0.89 18.46 1.27
C GLN A 196 2.19 18.34 0.48
N GLN A 197 3.07 17.41 0.86
CA GLN A 197 4.40 17.30 0.29
C GLN A 197 4.52 16.02 -0.55
N ALA A 198 5.05 16.16 -1.78
CA ALA A 198 5.49 15.00 -2.56
C ALA A 198 6.72 14.37 -1.89
N LEU A 199 6.68 13.06 -1.68
CA LEU A 199 7.82 12.30 -1.17
C LEU A 199 8.81 12.01 -2.32
N PRO A 200 10.10 11.79 -2.03
CA PRO A 200 11.08 11.44 -3.06
C PRO A 200 10.62 10.27 -3.93
N VAL A 201 10.96 10.23 -5.21
CA VAL A 201 10.67 9.07 -6.07
C VAL A 201 11.51 7.88 -5.59
N LEU A 202 10.90 6.70 -5.48
CA LEU A 202 11.66 5.45 -5.25
C LEU A 202 12.20 4.94 -6.58
N ASP A 203 13.49 4.63 -6.61
CA ASP A 203 14.03 3.75 -7.65
C ASP A 203 13.55 2.31 -7.45
N ALA A 204 13.68 1.50 -8.51
CA ALA A 204 13.24 0.10 -8.48
C ALA A 204 14.01 -0.78 -7.48
N ALA A 205 15.23 -0.41 -7.07
CA ALA A 205 15.97 -1.17 -6.07
C ALA A 205 15.40 -0.95 -4.66
N ASN A 206 14.73 0.18 -4.45
CA ASN A 206 14.10 0.59 -3.20
C ASN A 206 12.57 0.40 -3.16
N VAL A 207 11.98 -0.20 -4.19
CA VAL A 207 10.59 -0.65 -4.19
C VAL A 207 10.53 -2.13 -3.83
N PHE A 208 10.06 -2.45 -2.63
CA PHE A 208 9.85 -3.83 -2.17
C PHE A 208 8.39 -4.22 -2.28
N MET A 209 8.12 -5.38 -2.88
CA MET A 209 6.79 -5.93 -3.08
C MET A 209 6.65 -7.27 -2.39
N TRP A 210 5.64 -7.35 -1.55
CA TRP A 210 5.23 -8.58 -0.91
C TRP A 210 4.22 -9.28 -1.81
N PHE A 211 4.65 -10.37 -2.43
CA PHE A 211 3.80 -11.30 -3.16
C PHE A 211 3.70 -12.59 -2.36
N ASP A 212 2.49 -13.08 -2.17
CA ASP A 212 2.21 -14.32 -1.45
C ASP A 212 3.03 -15.51 -1.99
N MET A 213 3.11 -15.68 -3.31
CA MET A 213 3.85 -16.79 -3.92
C MET A 213 5.34 -16.83 -3.53
N PHE A 214 5.97 -15.68 -3.27
CA PHE A 214 7.39 -15.62 -2.88
C PHE A 214 7.60 -15.61 -1.37
N ALA A 215 6.68 -14.97 -0.64
CA ALA A 215 6.80 -14.72 0.78
C ALA A 215 6.27 -15.87 1.67
N ILE A 216 5.37 -16.68 1.13
CA ILE A 216 4.77 -17.83 1.82
C ILE A 216 5.47 -19.12 1.37
N ASN A 217 5.56 -20.07 2.28
CA ASN A 217 6.04 -21.41 1.99
C ASN A 217 4.99 -22.21 1.20
N GLN A 218 5.19 -22.33 -0.11
CA GLN A 218 4.24 -23.00 -1.01
C GLN A 218 4.17 -24.53 -0.82
N HIS A 219 5.11 -25.11 -0.06
CA HIS A 219 5.06 -26.53 0.32
C HIS A 219 4.18 -26.80 1.55
N LYS A 220 3.80 -25.74 2.26
CA LYS A 220 2.90 -25.76 3.41
C LYS A 220 1.94 -24.56 3.28
N PRO A 221 0.99 -24.61 2.32
CA PRO A 221 0.09 -23.49 2.08
C PRO A 221 -0.66 -23.10 3.36
N LEU A 222 -1.00 -21.80 3.48
CA LEU A 222 -1.57 -21.23 4.70
C LEU A 222 -2.72 -22.09 5.24
N GLN A 223 -2.58 -22.49 6.48
CA GLN A 223 -3.67 -23.09 7.24
C GLN A 223 -4.43 -21.98 7.98
N SER A 224 -5.59 -22.30 8.57
CA SER A 224 -6.39 -21.34 9.33
C SER A 224 -5.61 -20.64 10.47
N GLY A 225 -4.53 -21.26 10.97
CA GLY A 225 -3.62 -20.67 11.95
C GLY A 225 -2.68 -19.57 11.42
N ASP A 226 -2.53 -19.45 10.09
CA ASP A 226 -1.63 -18.49 9.43
C ASP A 226 -2.34 -17.18 9.01
N LEU A 227 -3.66 -17.11 9.20
CA LEU A 227 -4.48 -15.91 8.97
C LEU A 227 -3.99 -14.66 9.72
N PRO A 228 -3.56 -14.74 11.01
CA PRO A 228 -2.99 -13.61 11.73
C PRO A 228 -1.71 -13.11 11.06
N THR A 229 -0.86 -14.02 10.60
CA THR A 229 0.41 -13.75 9.92
C THR A 229 0.18 -12.98 8.62
N LEU A 230 -0.78 -13.41 7.80
CA LEU A 230 -1.18 -12.66 6.59
C LEU A 230 -1.74 -11.27 6.93
N GLY A 231 -2.63 -11.18 7.92
CA GLY A 231 -3.19 -9.90 8.36
C GLY A 231 -2.11 -8.94 8.86
N GLU A 232 -1.08 -9.46 9.53
CA GLU A 232 0.07 -8.67 9.97
C GLU A 232 0.92 -8.16 8.80
N ALA A 233 1.18 -8.99 7.78
CA ALA A 233 1.86 -8.55 6.56
C ALA A 233 1.12 -7.36 5.91
N VAL A 234 -0.21 -7.44 5.81
CA VAL A 234 -1.04 -6.38 5.23
C VAL A 234 -0.98 -5.10 6.08
N ARG A 235 -1.15 -5.20 7.41
CA ARG A 235 -1.16 -4.03 8.30
C ARG A 235 0.18 -3.31 8.34
N ASN A 236 1.29 -4.07 8.28
CA ASN A 236 2.66 -3.54 8.31
C ASN A 236 3.15 -2.99 6.96
N ALA A 237 2.45 -3.27 5.85
CA ALA A 237 2.80 -2.69 4.56
C ALA A 237 2.58 -1.17 4.53
N GLU A 238 3.39 -0.45 3.76
CA GLU A 238 3.20 0.98 3.45
C GLU A 238 1.85 1.21 2.75
N GLY A 239 1.50 0.29 1.86
CA GLY A 239 0.20 0.24 1.22
C GLY A 239 -0.08 -1.14 0.63
N THR A 240 -1.34 -1.41 0.36
CA THR A 240 -1.84 -2.60 -0.31
C THR A 240 -2.32 -2.21 -1.69
N PHE A 241 -1.79 -2.85 -2.72
CA PHE A 241 -2.20 -2.66 -4.10
C PHE A 241 -3.06 -3.84 -4.54
N MET A 242 -4.35 -3.60 -4.68
CA MET A 242 -5.29 -4.55 -5.24
C MET A 242 -5.28 -4.42 -6.76
N VAL A 243 -4.77 -5.43 -7.45
CA VAL A 243 -4.55 -5.43 -8.89
C VAL A 243 -5.74 -6.05 -9.61
N LEU A 244 -6.66 -5.22 -10.12
CA LEU A 244 -7.87 -5.67 -10.80
C LEU A 244 -7.61 -6.04 -12.25
N ASP A 245 -8.20 -7.16 -12.67
CA ASP A 245 -8.43 -7.48 -14.08
C ASP A 245 -9.81 -6.97 -14.52
N ARG A 246 -10.09 -7.01 -15.83
CA ARG A 246 -11.36 -6.53 -16.39
C ARG A 246 -12.59 -7.25 -15.82
N ALA A 247 -12.44 -8.51 -15.43
CA ALA A 247 -13.53 -9.29 -14.84
C ALA A 247 -13.73 -8.99 -13.35
N GLY A 248 -12.85 -8.17 -12.75
CA GLY A 248 -12.82 -7.85 -11.34
C GLY A 248 -12.58 -9.07 -10.47
N THR A 249 -11.83 -10.07 -10.95
CA THR A 249 -11.63 -11.35 -10.26
C THR A 249 -11.18 -11.19 -8.81
N PRO A 250 -10.25 -10.27 -8.45
CA PRO A 250 -9.89 -10.07 -7.04
C PRO A 250 -11.06 -9.66 -6.15
N LEU A 251 -12.04 -8.89 -6.65
CA LEU A 251 -13.22 -8.49 -5.89
C LEU A 251 -14.19 -9.66 -5.61
N LYS A 252 -14.00 -10.78 -6.30
CA LYS A 252 -14.79 -12.01 -6.14
C LYS A 252 -14.06 -13.07 -5.30
N ARG A 253 -12.85 -12.77 -4.81
CA ARG A 253 -12.02 -13.70 -4.06
C ARG A 253 -11.92 -13.33 -2.58
N ILE A 254 -12.30 -14.28 -1.72
CA ILE A 254 -12.36 -14.06 -0.27
C ILE A 254 -11.02 -13.59 0.33
N TRP A 255 -9.90 -14.12 -0.16
CA TRP A 255 -8.56 -13.72 0.29
C TRP A 255 -8.22 -12.27 -0.06
N CYS A 256 -8.49 -11.87 -1.30
CA CYS A 256 -8.28 -10.49 -1.75
C CYS A 256 -9.21 -9.51 -1.01
N LEU A 257 -10.45 -9.91 -0.74
CA LEU A 257 -11.39 -9.11 0.06
C LEU A 257 -10.93 -8.97 1.52
N TYR A 258 -10.42 -10.06 2.12
CA TYR A 258 -9.84 -10.02 3.46
C TYR A 258 -8.64 -9.07 3.52
N GLU A 259 -7.74 -9.11 2.54
CA GLU A 259 -6.59 -8.22 2.44
C GLU A 259 -7.00 -6.74 2.28
N ALA A 260 -7.98 -6.47 1.41
CA ALA A 260 -8.53 -5.12 1.26
C ALA A 260 -9.18 -4.61 2.55
N TRP A 261 -9.91 -5.47 3.26
CA TRP A 261 -10.50 -5.13 4.55
C TRP A 261 -9.43 -4.82 5.60
N GLN A 262 -8.43 -5.68 5.77
CA GLN A 262 -7.31 -5.46 6.68
C GLN A 262 -6.55 -4.17 6.38
N SER A 263 -6.29 -3.91 5.09
CA SER A 263 -5.62 -2.69 4.64
C SER A 263 -6.44 -1.43 4.98
N SER A 264 -7.75 -1.48 4.71
CA SER A 264 -8.66 -0.37 5.02
C SER A 264 -8.76 -0.10 6.52
N MET A 265 -8.68 -1.13 7.35
CA MET A 265 -8.64 -1.00 8.81
C MET A 265 -7.30 -0.48 9.32
N ALA A 266 -6.20 -0.65 8.56
CA ALA A 266 -4.88 -0.17 8.95
C ALA A 266 -4.70 1.35 8.78
N GLY A 267 -5.56 2.02 7.99
CA GLY A 267 -5.59 3.46 7.87
C GLY A 267 -6.08 3.99 6.52
N PRO A 268 -6.47 5.27 6.46
CA PRO A 268 -6.90 5.89 5.20
C PRO A 268 -5.74 5.90 4.19
N GLY A 269 -6.04 5.59 2.92
CA GLY A 269 -5.06 5.61 1.84
C GLY A 269 -4.09 4.42 1.79
N LYS A 270 -4.17 3.48 2.75
CA LYS A 270 -3.41 2.22 2.72
C LYS A 270 -3.82 1.32 1.55
N LEU A 271 -5.13 1.19 1.27
CA LEU A 271 -5.62 0.42 0.13
C LEU A 271 -5.64 1.29 -1.13
N ARG A 272 -4.99 0.81 -2.20
CA ARG A 272 -5.09 1.38 -3.54
C ARG A 272 -5.52 0.31 -4.53
N ILE A 273 -6.44 0.68 -5.41
CA ILE A 273 -6.89 -0.18 -6.50
C ILE A 273 -6.06 0.19 -7.74
N LEU A 274 -5.36 -0.79 -8.29
CA LEU A 274 -4.70 -0.66 -9.58
C LEU A 274 -5.61 -1.32 -10.62
N SER A 275 -6.00 -0.56 -11.63
CA SER A 275 -6.79 -1.05 -12.76
C SER A 275 -6.36 -0.33 -14.03
N TYR A 276 -6.22 -1.04 -15.14
CA TYR A 276 -6.08 -0.41 -16.46
C TYR A 276 -7.22 -0.86 -17.36
N GLY A 277 -7.90 0.11 -17.95
CA GLY A 277 -9.00 -0.15 -18.87
C GLY A 277 -10.20 -0.83 -18.22
N ILE A 278 -10.44 -0.52 -16.94
CA ILE A 278 -11.74 -0.73 -16.29
C ILE A 278 -12.37 0.65 -16.19
N ASP A 279 -13.44 0.87 -16.92
CA ASP A 279 -14.23 2.08 -16.74
C ASP A 279 -15.25 1.91 -15.59
N PHE A 280 -16.00 2.97 -15.33
CA PHE A 280 -16.97 2.94 -14.23
C PHE A 280 -18.11 1.94 -14.47
N GLU A 281 -18.47 1.68 -15.73
CA GLU A 281 -19.52 0.70 -16.06
C GLU A 281 -19.00 -0.73 -15.89
N ASP A 282 -17.76 -1.00 -16.29
CA ASP A 282 -17.09 -2.27 -16.01
C ASP A 282 -17.08 -2.54 -14.49
N LEU A 283 -16.72 -1.54 -13.68
CA LEU A 283 -16.68 -1.67 -12.22
C LEU A 283 -18.08 -1.92 -11.62
N LYS A 284 -19.13 -1.29 -12.15
CA LYS A 284 -20.51 -1.57 -11.71
C LYS A 284 -20.91 -3.01 -11.99
N GLN A 285 -20.60 -3.53 -13.17
CA GLN A 285 -20.94 -4.90 -13.54
C GLN A 285 -20.22 -5.93 -12.66
N VAL A 286 -18.99 -5.63 -12.26
CA VAL A 286 -18.22 -6.47 -11.34
C VAL A 286 -18.82 -6.52 -9.94
N CYS A 287 -19.39 -5.41 -9.48
CA CYS A 287 -19.90 -5.23 -8.12
C CYS A 287 -21.41 -5.53 -7.95
N ALA A 288 -22.14 -5.71 -9.06
CA ALA A 288 -23.56 -6.06 -9.07
C ALA A 288 -23.78 -7.57 -8.85
#